data_AF-A8U7V3-F1
#
_entry.id   AF-A8U7V3-F1
#
_cell.length_a   1.000
_cell.length_b   1.000
_cell.length_c   1.000
_cell.angle_alpha   90.00
_cell.angle_beta   90.00
_cell.angle_gamma   90.00
#
_symmetry.space_group_name_H-M   'P 1'
#
loop_
_entity.id
_entity.type
_entity.pdbx_description
1 polymer ?
#
loop_
_entity_poly.entity_id
_entity_poly.type
_entity_poly.pdbx_seq_one_letter_code
_entity_poly.pdbx_strand_id
1 'polypeptide(L)'
;MVDIIGNKKLNQKGYLLIESLVAFSILSLCMAFYLPFVVSMLKKVEAEKTAVEMHRIQYEQVQKIEQHQPIDQTWKTGGKIFTIEPIANTIQKGVRVKYEKEEISIEILSFQTSTP
;
A
#
# COMPACT_ATOMS: atom_id res chain seq x y z
N MET A 1 -30.46 64.29 33.22
CA MET A 1 -29.60 64.34 32.03
C MET A 1 -28.80 63.04 32.01
N VAL A 2 -28.89 62.32 30.89
CA VAL A 2 -28.14 61.10 30.53
C VAL A 2 -28.54 59.83 31.30
N ASP A 3 -29.62 59.21 30.85
CA ASP A 3 -29.85 57.78 31.03
C ASP A 3 -28.77 57.00 30.28
N ILE A 4 -27.97 56.22 31.01
CA ILE A 4 -27.11 55.19 30.43
C ILE A 4 -28.00 53.99 30.09
N ILE A 5 -28.67 54.06 28.94
CA ILE A 5 -29.43 52.94 28.35
C ILE A 5 -28.43 52.01 27.65
N GLY A 6 -27.69 51.26 28.45
CA GLY A 6 -26.82 50.19 27.99
C GLY A 6 -27.56 48.86 27.92
N ASN A 7 -28.42 48.65 26.92
CA ASN A 7 -28.87 47.30 26.58
C ASN A 7 -28.62 47.02 25.08
N LYS A 8 -27.34 46.84 24.73
CA LYS A 8 -26.98 46.16 23.48
C LYS A 8 -27.35 44.68 23.64
N LYS A 9 -28.59 44.33 23.31
CA LYS A 9 -28.96 42.94 22.99
C LYS A 9 -28.10 42.53 21.79
N LEU A 10 -26.97 41.89 22.06
CA LEU A 10 -26.12 41.27 21.04
C LEU A 10 -27.01 40.35 20.18
N ASN A 11 -26.89 40.48 18.86
CA ASN A 11 -27.69 39.72 17.90
C ASN A 11 -27.31 38.23 17.96
N GLN A 12 -27.92 37.49 18.88
CA GLN A 12 -27.64 36.07 19.19
C GLN A 12 -27.71 35.16 17.95
N LYS A 13 -28.56 35.46 16.97
CA LYS A 13 -28.68 34.67 15.74
C LYS A 13 -27.43 34.78 14.86
N GLY A 14 -26.84 35.98 14.78
CA GLY A 14 -25.59 36.20 14.04
C GLY A 14 -24.39 35.55 14.73
N TYR A 15 -24.38 35.56 16.06
CA TYR A 15 -23.37 34.87 16.86
C TYR A 15 -23.41 33.35 16.65
N LEU A 16 -24.61 32.75 16.69
CA LEU A 16 -24.81 31.31 16.47
C LEU A 16 -24.41 30.87 15.04
N LEU A 17 -24.67 31.72 14.04
CA LEU A 17 -24.25 31.46 12.66
C LEU A 17 -22.72 31.47 12.51
N ILE A 18 -22.03 32.44 13.12
CA ILE A 18 -20.57 32.51 13.09
C ILE A 18 -19.96 31.33 13.86
N GLU A 19 -20.50 30.99 15.02
CA GLU A 19 -20.05 29.84 15.82
C GLU A 19 -20.20 28.53 15.03
N SER A 20 -21.33 28.32 14.36
CA SER A 20 -21.56 27.17 13.50
C SER A 20 -20.60 27.13 12.30
N LEU A 21 -20.30 28.28 11.71
CA LEU A 21 -19.36 28.39 10.59
C LEU A 21 -17.93 28.04 11.02
N VAL A 22 -17.52 28.51 12.21
CA VAL A 22 -16.21 28.19 12.79
C VAL A 22 -16.12 26.70 13.11
N ALA A 23 -17.15 26.13 13.74
CA ALA A 23 -17.20 24.70 14.03
C ALA A 23 -17.14 23.85 12.76
N PHE A 24 -17.87 24.24 11.70
CA PHE A 24 -17.84 23.58 10.40
C PHE A 24 -16.47 23.69 9.72
N SER A 25 -15.82 24.85 9.81
CA SER A 25 -14.48 25.07 9.26
C SER A 25 -13.45 24.16 9.94
N ILE A 26 -13.48 24.08 11.27
CA ILE A 26 -12.60 23.19 12.04
C ILE A 26 -12.84 21.72 11.66
N LEU A 27 -14.09 21.28 11.61
CA LEU A 27 -14.45 19.92 11.20
C LEU A 27 -13.97 19.59 9.79
N SER A 28 -14.17 20.52 8.85
CA SER A 28 -13.74 20.35 7.46
C SER A 28 -12.22 20.23 7.36
N LEU A 29 -11.49 21.03 8.13
CA LEU A 29 -10.04 21.00 8.19
C LEU A 29 -9.54 19.68 8.78
N CYS A 30 -10.14 19.23 9.88
CA CYS A 30 -9.83 17.93 10.49
C CYS A 30 -10.03 16.78 9.50
N MET A 31 -11.16 16.76 8.77
CA MET A 31 -11.42 15.73 7.76
C MET A 31 -10.43 15.80 6.60
N ALA A 32 -10.08 17.01 6.16
CA ALA A 32 -9.15 17.23 5.05
C ALA A 32 -7.74 16.71 5.35
N PHE A 33 -7.31 16.66 6.61
CA PHE A 33 -6.00 16.10 7.00
C PHE A 33 -6.07 14.65 7.47
N TYR A 34 -7.09 14.30 8.25
CA TYR A 34 -7.20 12.98 8.86
C TYR A 34 -7.45 11.89 7.82
N LEU A 35 -8.37 12.11 6.88
CA LEU A 35 -8.69 11.12 5.85
C LEU A 35 -7.50 10.78 4.95
N PRO A 36 -6.78 11.73 4.32
CA PRO A 36 -5.64 11.38 3.48
C PRO A 36 -4.50 10.75 4.29
N PHE A 37 -4.33 11.12 5.57
CA PHE A 37 -3.35 10.48 6.45
C PHE A 37 -3.66 8.99 6.65
N VAL A 38 -4.89 8.66 7.05
CA VAL A 38 -5.33 7.28 7.28
C VAL A 38 -5.26 6.46 5.98
N VAL A 39 -5.73 7.03 4.87
CA VAL A 39 -5.67 6.37 3.55
C VAL A 39 -4.22 6.13 3.12
N SER A 40 -3.32 7.10 3.35
CA SER A 40 -1.89 6.93 3.03
C SER A 40 -1.25 5.82 3.86
N MET A 41 -1.55 5.76 5.16
CA MET A 41 -1.10 4.68 6.06
C MET A 41 -1.59 3.31 5.58
N LEU A 42 -2.88 3.17 5.28
CA LEU A 42 -3.45 1.93 4.75
C LEU A 42 -2.77 1.48 3.46
N LYS A 43 -2.54 2.40 2.52
CA LYS A 43 -1.83 2.09 1.26
C LYS A 43 -0.40 1.63 1.49
N LYS A 44 0.33 2.24 2.43
CA LYS A 44 1.70 1.82 2.77
C LYS A 44 1.73 0.41 3.35
N VAL A 45 0.84 0.11 4.29
CA VAL A 45 0.73 -1.22 4.89
C VAL A 45 0.38 -2.27 3.84
N GLU A 46 -0.53 -1.95 2.91
CA GLU A 46 -0.87 -2.86 1.82
C GLU A 46 0.30 -3.11 0.87
N ALA A 47 1.07 -2.07 0.54
CA ALA A 47 2.26 -2.19 -0.30
C ALA A 47 3.34 -3.06 0.37
N GLU A 48 3.63 -2.82 1.66
CA GLU A 48 4.58 -3.63 2.42
C GLU A 48 4.16 -5.09 2.51
N LYS A 49 2.87 -5.35 2.76
CA LYS A 49 2.33 -6.72 2.77
C LYS A 49 2.49 -7.39 1.42
N THR A 50 2.19 -6.68 0.33
CA THR A 50 2.32 -7.20 -1.03
C THR A 50 3.79 -7.51 -1.36
N ALA A 51 4.72 -6.64 -0.96
CA ALA A 51 6.16 -6.87 -1.13
C ALA A 51 6.64 -8.12 -0.40
N VAL A 52 6.22 -8.33 0.86
CA VAL A 52 6.56 -9.53 1.63
C VAL A 52 5.98 -10.79 0.98
N GLU A 53 4.74 -10.73 0.47
CA GLU A 53 4.15 -11.86 -0.26
C GLU A 53 4.91 -12.17 -1.55
N MET A 54 5.33 -11.17 -2.33
CA MET A 54 6.14 -11.38 -3.53
C MET A 54 7.49 -12.04 -3.21
N HIS A 55 8.17 -11.61 -2.15
CA HIS A 55 9.42 -12.24 -1.71
C HIS A 55 9.23 -13.67 -1.21
N ARG A 56 8.12 -13.94 -0.51
CA ARG A 56 7.78 -15.30 -0.09
C ARG A 56 7.56 -16.20 -1.30
N ILE A 57 6.76 -15.76 -2.27
CA ILE A 57 6.52 -16.50 -3.52
C ILE A 57 7.85 -16.77 -4.22
N GLN A 58 8.69 -15.74 -4.36
CA GLN A 58 10.01 -15.86 -4.98
C GLN A 58 10.88 -16.91 -4.27
N TYR A 59 10.95 -16.89 -2.94
CA TYR A 59 11.69 -17.88 -2.16
C TYR A 59 11.16 -19.31 -2.38
N GLU A 60 9.85 -19.51 -2.34
CA GLU A 60 9.23 -20.82 -2.55
C GLU A 60 9.50 -21.35 -3.98
N GLN A 61 9.47 -20.49 -5.00
CA GLN A 61 9.78 -20.88 -6.38
C GLN A 61 11.27 -21.17 -6.58
N VAL A 62 12.16 -20.41 -5.92
CA VAL A 62 13.61 -20.70 -5.91
C VAL A 62 13.89 -22.07 -5.27
N GLN A 63 13.25 -22.37 -4.15
CA GLN A 63 13.39 -23.67 -3.49
C GLN A 63 12.92 -24.83 -4.39
N LYS A 64 11.85 -24.63 -5.17
CA LYS A 64 11.40 -25.61 -6.17
C LYS A 64 12.45 -25.84 -7.27
N ILE A 65 13.12 -24.79 -7.73
CA ILE A 65 14.24 -24.90 -8.69
C ILE A 65 15.37 -25.75 -8.11
N GLU A 66 15.78 -25.49 -6.87
CA GLU A 66 16.83 -26.27 -6.18
C GLU A 66 16.44 -27.74 -6.05
N GLN A 67 15.17 -28.02 -5.75
CA GLN A 67 14.60 -29.37 -5.65
C GLN A 67 14.29 -30.01 -7.00
N HIS A 68 14.64 -29.38 -8.12
CA HIS A 68 14.36 -29.86 -9.49
C HIS A 68 12.86 -30.08 -9.78
N GLN A 69 11.99 -29.38 -9.06
CA GLN A 69 10.54 -29.41 -9.26
C GLN A 69 10.11 -28.36 -10.30
N PRO A 70 8.99 -28.59 -11.02
CA PRO A 70 8.45 -27.58 -11.91
C PRO A 70 8.00 -26.34 -11.13
N ILE A 71 8.33 -25.16 -11.68
CA ILE A 71 7.92 -23.86 -11.17
C ILE A 71 6.43 -23.67 -11.49
N ASP A 72 5.67 -23.07 -10.57
CA ASP A 72 4.27 -22.75 -10.86
C ASP A 72 4.19 -21.51 -11.75
N GLN A 73 3.29 -21.49 -12.73
CA GLN A 73 3.12 -20.33 -13.63
C GLN A 73 2.31 -19.20 -12.98
N THR A 74 1.42 -19.54 -12.04
CA THR A 74 0.56 -18.57 -11.36
C THR A 74 0.43 -18.93 -9.90
N TRP A 75 0.42 -17.92 -9.04
CA TRP A 75 0.24 -18.08 -7.60
C TRP A 75 -0.93 -17.23 -7.12
N LYS A 76 -1.87 -17.83 -6.39
CA LYS A 76 -3.06 -17.15 -5.85
C LYS A 76 -2.97 -17.06 -4.34
N THR A 77 -2.90 -15.85 -3.81
CA THR A 77 -2.91 -15.61 -2.35
C THR A 77 -3.62 -14.30 -2.05
N GLY A 78 -4.37 -14.25 -0.95
CA GLY A 78 -5.02 -13.02 -0.48
C GLY A 78 -6.00 -12.36 -1.47
N GLY A 79 -6.57 -13.12 -2.42
CA GLY A 79 -7.41 -12.59 -3.49
C GLY A 79 -6.64 -11.97 -4.68
N LYS A 80 -5.29 -11.97 -4.62
CA LYS A 80 -4.38 -11.47 -5.66
C LYS A 80 -3.82 -12.64 -6.47
N ILE A 81 -3.56 -12.40 -7.76
CA ILE A 81 -2.98 -13.38 -8.69
C ILE A 81 -1.62 -12.87 -9.14
N PHE A 82 -0.57 -13.63 -8.86
CA PHE A 82 0.81 -13.34 -9.23
C PHE A 82 1.20 -14.21 -10.43
N THR A 83 1.89 -13.61 -11.41
CA THR A 83 2.42 -14.33 -12.57
C THR A 83 3.89 -14.61 -12.35
N ILE A 84 4.30 -15.86 -12.55
CA ILE A 84 5.67 -16.31 -12.33
C ILE A 84 6.25 -16.74 -13.67
N GLU A 85 7.34 -16.11 -14.07
CA GLU A 85 8.07 -16.42 -15.30
C GLU A 85 9.44 -17.01 -14.95
N PRO A 86 9.78 -18.20 -15.48
CA PRO A 86 11.12 -18.75 -15.32
C PRO A 86 12.11 -17.95 -16.17
N ILE A 87 13.23 -17.55 -15.56
CA ILE A 87 14.39 -17.02 -16.29
C ILE A 87 15.31 -18.22 -16.51
N ALA A 88 15.40 -18.71 -17.74
CA ALA A 88 16.33 -19.76 -18.11
C ALA A 88 17.27 -19.21 -19.19
N ASN A 89 18.44 -18.71 -18.76
CA ASN A 89 19.58 -18.50 -19.65
C ASN A 89 20.57 -19.65 -19.46
N THR A 90 21.41 -19.90 -20.46
CA THR A 90 22.36 -21.03 -20.54
C THR A 90 23.27 -21.23 -19.31
N ILE A 91 23.40 -20.24 -18.42
CA ILE A 91 24.26 -20.23 -17.22
C ILE A 91 23.50 -19.83 -15.94
N GLN A 92 22.22 -19.42 -16.05
CA GLN A 92 21.46 -18.86 -14.93
C GLN A 92 20.03 -19.37 -14.94
N LYS A 93 19.60 -19.89 -13.80
CA LYS A 93 18.20 -20.25 -13.54
C LYS A 93 17.64 -19.28 -12.52
N GLY A 94 16.53 -18.65 -12.83
CA GLY A 94 15.94 -17.61 -11.98
C GLY A 94 14.42 -17.60 -12.04
N VAL A 95 13.83 -16.77 -11.20
CA VAL A 95 12.38 -16.56 -11.13
C VAL A 95 12.09 -15.07 -11.17
N ARG A 96 11.16 -14.71 -12.03
CA ARG A 96 10.57 -13.38 -12.11
C ARG A 96 9.13 -13.47 -11.64
N VAL A 97 8.79 -12.71 -10.60
CA VAL A 97 7.42 -12.60 -10.09
C VAL A 97 6.89 -11.23 -10.49
N LYS A 98 5.77 -11.21 -11.21
CA LYS A 98 5.07 -9.98 -11.64
C LYS A 98 3.74 -9.87 -10.93
N TYR A 99 3.47 -8.68 -10.40
CA TYR A 99 2.17 -8.27 -9.88
C TYR A 99 1.89 -6.82 -10.27
N GLU A 100 0.84 -6.61 -11.08
CA GLU A 100 0.47 -5.30 -11.64
C GLU A 100 1.63 -4.56 -12.33
N LYS A 101 2.22 -3.54 -11.66
CA LYS A 101 3.37 -2.75 -12.14
C LYS A 101 4.68 -3.07 -11.43
N GLU A 102 4.64 -3.94 -10.42
CA GLU A 102 5.79 -4.32 -9.63
C GLU A 102 6.35 -5.65 -10.14
N GLU A 103 7.67 -5.68 -10.32
CA GLU A 103 8.41 -6.84 -10.80
C GLU A 103 9.59 -7.07 -9.88
N ILE A 104 9.71 -8.30 -9.38
CA ILE A 104 10.86 -8.75 -8.60
C ILE A 104 11.48 -9.93 -9.34
N SER A 105 12.79 -9.87 -9.55
CA SER A 105 13.54 -10.95 -10.20
C SER A 105 14.69 -11.40 -9.33
N ILE A 106 14.98 -12.69 -9.38
CA ILE A 106 16.19 -13.28 -8.80
C ILE A 106 16.81 -14.22 -9.81
N GLU A 107 18.12 -14.08 -10.01
CA GLU A 107 18.92 -14.96 -10.83
C GLU A 107 19.79 -15.81 -9.92
N ILE A 108 19.68 -17.13 -10.01
CA ILE A 108 20.59 -18.06 -9.36
C ILE A 108 21.62 -18.46 -10.41
N LEU A 109 22.90 -18.22 -10.11
CA LEU A 109 23.99 -18.79 -10.88
C LEU A 109 23.86 -20.31 -10.78
N SER A 110 23.58 -20.99 -11.90
CA SER A 110 23.57 -22.44 -11.87
C SER A 110 25.02 -22.91 -11.76
N PHE A 111 25.37 -23.50 -10.62
CA PHE A 111 26.61 -24.27 -10.53
C PHE A 111 26.48 -25.39 -11.56
N GLN A 112 27.38 -25.39 -12.55
CA GLN A 112 27.48 -26.43 -13.55
C GLN A 112 27.55 -27.79 -12.83
N THR A 113 26.55 -28.63 -13.04
CA THR A 113 26.66 -30.06 -12.80
C THR A 113 27.81 -30.57 -13.67
N SER A 114 28.97 -30.81 -13.06
CA SER A 114 30.01 -31.63 -13.67
C SER A 114 29.42 -33.01 -13.90
N THR A 115 29.04 -33.30 -15.14
CA THR A 115 28.71 -34.66 -15.57
C THR A 115 29.94 -35.54 -15.37
N PRO A 116 29.84 -36.68 -14.64
CA PRO A 116 30.91 -37.67 -14.58
C PRO A 116 31.10 -38.37 -15.93
#